data_AF-A0A1G9JWK5-F1
#
_entry.id   AF-A0A1G9JWK5-F1
#
_cell.length_a   1.000
_cell.length_b   1.000
_cell.length_c   1.000
_cell.angle_alpha   90.00
_cell.angle_beta   90.00
_cell.angle_gamma   90.00
#
_symmetry.space_group_name_H-M   'P 1'
#
loop_
_entity.id
_entity.type
_entity.pdbx_description
1 polymer ?
#
loop_
_entity_poly.entity_id
_entity_poly.type
_entity_poly.pdbx_seq_one_letter_code
_entity_poly.pdbx_strand_id
1 'polypeptide(L)'
;MRLTHVPQCAARKSHPTLQRRGASGFPSPADDYLDTPLDLHRQLVPRPASTFFMRVDGDAQADAGFQHGDLLVVDRALAPQRGDWVVAVIDGELCLRRLDGRHQRRWLCPPTPHRARLPLDGESDCRLWGVVHYVIHGCRQAPPLNA
;
A
#
# COMPACT_ATOMS: atom_id res chain seq x y z
N MET A 1 6.80 3.49 14.29
CA MET A 1 6.59 2.91 12.95
C MET A 1 6.92 4.02 11.98
N ARG A 2 8.02 3.86 11.25
CA ARG A 2 8.51 4.85 10.29
C ARG A 2 8.12 4.35 8.90
N LEU A 3 7.69 5.23 8.02
CA LEU A 3 7.51 4.89 6.62
C LEU A 3 8.70 5.43 5.84
N THR A 4 9.34 4.55 5.08
CA THR A 4 10.44 4.94 4.20
C THR A 4 9.89 5.04 2.78
N HIS A 5 10.00 6.24 2.20
CA HIS A 5 9.66 6.43 0.79
C HIS A 5 10.62 5.60 -0.07
N VAL A 6 10.07 4.73 -0.91
CA VAL A 6 10.87 3.96 -1.85
C VAL A 6 10.95 4.75 -3.16
N PRO A 7 12.14 5.23 -3.57
CA PRO A 7 12.27 5.91 -4.85
C PRO A 7 11.84 4.96 -5.97
N GLN A 8 10.98 5.44 -6.87
CA GLN A 8 10.56 4.66 -8.03
C GLN A 8 11.75 4.51 -8.99
N CYS A 9 12.20 3.26 -9.18
CA CYS A 9 13.15 2.95 -10.25
C CYS A 9 12.45 3.07 -11.60
N ALA A 10 12.96 3.95 -12.47
CA ALA A 10 12.59 3.99 -13.87
C ALA A 10 13.18 2.78 -14.60
N ALA A 11 12.54 1.62 -14.52
CA ALA A 11 12.93 0.46 -15.29
C ALA A 11 11.73 -0.38 -15.70
N ARG A 12 11.31 -0.23 -16.97
CA ARG A 12 10.47 -1.21 -17.66
C ARG A 12 11.25 -2.52 -17.75
N LYS A 13 10.79 -3.55 -17.05
CA LYS A 13 11.07 -4.94 -17.41
C LYS A 13 9.75 -5.69 -17.41
N SER A 14 9.37 -6.16 -18.60
CA SER A 14 8.23 -7.05 -18.79
C SER A 14 8.49 -8.35 -18.03
N HIS A 15 7.62 -8.67 -17.07
CA HIS A 15 7.72 -9.89 -16.27
C HIS A 15 7.16 -11.09 -17.05
N PRO A 16 7.80 -12.27 -16.96
CA PRO A 16 7.25 -13.50 -17.50
C PRO A 16 6.05 -13.96 -16.67
N THR A 17 4.93 -14.23 -17.35
CA THR A 17 3.70 -14.72 -16.72
C THR A 17 3.77 -16.24 -16.58
N LEU A 18 3.55 -16.77 -15.37
CA LEU A 18 3.41 -18.21 -15.14
C LEU A 18 1.93 -18.60 -15.24
N GLN A 19 1.51 -19.20 -16.35
CA GLN A 19 0.20 -19.86 -16.45
C GLN A 19 0.35 -21.33 -16.03
N ARG A 20 -0.42 -21.77 -15.02
CA ARG A 20 -0.55 -23.19 -14.67
C ARG A 20 -1.88 -23.71 -15.22
N ARG A 21 -1.84 -24.47 -16.32
CA ARG A 21 -3.01 -25.20 -16.81
C ARG A 21 -3.11 -26.54 -16.09
N GLY A 22 -4.17 -26.70 -15.30
CA GLY A 22 -4.65 -28.00 -14.87
C GLY A 22 -5.95 -28.30 -15.61
N ALA A 23 -5.86 -28.99 -16.73
CA ALA A 23 -6.97 -29.73 -17.32
C ALA A 23 -6.36 -30.82 -18.22
N SER A 24 -6.59 -32.07 -17.84
CA SER A 24 -6.32 -33.25 -18.65
C SER A 24 -7.11 -33.17 -19.95
N GLY A 25 -6.41 -33.29 -21.08
CA GLY A 25 -7.00 -33.31 -22.41
C GLY A 25 -6.33 -32.27 -23.29
N PHE A 26 -5.55 -32.73 -24.26
CA PHE A 26 -4.79 -31.92 -25.22
C PHE A 26 -5.60 -30.71 -25.72
N PRO A 27 -5.23 -29.47 -25.35
CA PRO A 27 -5.81 -28.29 -25.97
C PRO A 27 -5.12 -28.07 -27.31
N SER A 28 -5.92 -27.96 -28.37
CA SER A 28 -5.42 -27.58 -29.69
C SER A 28 -4.72 -26.22 -29.63
N PRO A 29 -3.63 -26.01 -30.38
CA PRO A 29 -2.71 -24.87 -30.23
C PRO A 29 -3.23 -23.52 -30.75
N ALA A 30 -4.49 -23.43 -31.18
CA ALA A 30 -5.01 -22.31 -31.97
C ALA A 30 -6.27 -21.66 -31.39
N ASP A 31 -6.62 -21.93 -30.13
CA ASP A 31 -7.53 -21.06 -29.37
C ASP A 31 -6.68 -20.14 -28.48
N ASP A 32 -6.19 -19.10 -29.15
CA ASP A 32 -5.60 -17.91 -28.60
C ASP A 32 -6.53 -17.31 -27.54
N TYR A 33 -6.27 -17.66 -26.28
CA TYR A 33 -6.79 -16.90 -25.16
C TYR A 33 -6.16 -15.51 -25.24
N LEU A 34 -6.89 -14.57 -25.84
CA LEU A 34 -6.60 -13.13 -25.90
C LEU A 34 -6.66 -12.48 -24.50
N ASP A 35 -6.07 -13.11 -23.49
CA ASP A 35 -5.90 -12.47 -22.20
C ASP A 35 -4.72 -11.51 -22.30
N THR A 36 -5.03 -10.22 -22.19
CA THR A 36 -4.02 -9.17 -22.10
C THR A 36 -3.06 -9.52 -20.96
N PRO A 37 -1.73 -9.45 -21.17
CA PRO A 37 -0.76 -9.74 -20.12
C PRO A 37 -1.03 -8.86 -18.89
N LEU A 38 -1.01 -9.47 -17.71
CA LEU A 38 -1.26 -8.78 -16.45
C LEU A 38 -0.16 -7.75 -16.19
N ASP A 39 -0.50 -6.48 -16.32
CA ASP A 39 0.38 -5.36 -16.00
C ASP A 39 0.04 -4.80 -14.61
N LEU A 40 0.83 -5.19 -13.62
CA LEU A 40 0.68 -4.74 -12.23
C LEU A 40 0.83 -3.22 -12.10
N HIS A 41 1.67 -2.59 -12.92
CA HIS A 41 1.82 -1.14 -12.88
C HIS A 41 0.52 -0.48 -13.30
N ARG A 42 -0.09 -0.93 -14.40
CA ARG A 42 -1.38 -0.40 -14.85
C ARG A 42 -2.51 -0.62 -13.84
N GLN A 43 -2.48 -1.72 -13.08
CA GLN A 43 -3.50 -2.01 -12.07
C GLN A 43 -3.31 -1.23 -10.78
N LEU A 44 -2.09 -1.20 -10.24
CA LEU A 44 -1.80 -0.62 -8.93
C LEU A 44 -1.56 0.89 -9.00
N VAL A 45 -1.15 1.39 -10.17
CA VAL A 45 -0.76 2.79 -10.41
C VAL A 45 -1.70 3.41 -11.46
N PRO A 46 -2.98 3.64 -11.13
CA PRO A 46 -3.91 4.28 -12.06
C PRO A 46 -3.48 5.72 -12.37
N ARG A 47 -2.78 6.39 -11.44
CA ARG A 47 -2.32 7.77 -11.56
C ARG A 47 -0.85 7.91 -11.16
N PRO A 48 0.10 7.68 -12.08
CA PRO A 48 1.54 7.70 -11.78
C PRO A 48 2.03 8.97 -11.09
N ALA A 49 1.43 10.12 -11.39
CA ALA A 49 1.81 11.40 -10.79
C ALA A 49 1.37 11.57 -9.32
N SER A 50 0.37 10.81 -8.85
CA SER A 50 -0.17 10.90 -7.48
C SER A 50 0.04 9.63 -6.66
N THR A 51 0.59 8.57 -7.26
CA THR A 51 0.86 7.30 -6.62
C THR A 51 2.31 7.22 -6.14
N PHE A 52 2.48 6.83 -4.88
CA PHE A 52 3.76 6.72 -4.20
C PHE A 52 3.89 5.34 -3.56
N PHE A 53 5.12 4.85 -3.46
CA PHE A 53 5.41 3.60 -2.79
C PHE A 53 6.12 3.85 -1.46
N MET A 54 5.66 3.18 -0.41
CA MET A 54 6.27 3.26 0.91
C MET A 54 6.51 1.88 1.46
N ARG A 55 7.59 1.71 2.22
CA ARG A 55 7.82 0.49 2.99
C ARG A 55 7.44 0.67 4.44
N VAL A 56 6.77 -0.33 4.98
CA VAL A 56 6.48 -0.45 6.41
C VAL A 56 7.77 -0.85 7.14
N ASP A 57 8.17 -0.01 8.11
CA ASP A 57 9.24 -0.33 9.04
C ASP A 57 8.70 -0.63 10.44
N GLY A 58 9.14 -1.75 11.01
CA GLY A 58 8.64 -2.40 12.23
C GLY A 58 7.30 -3.17 12.11
N ASP A 59 7.01 -3.96 13.14
CA ASP A 59 5.83 -4.87 13.23
C ASP A 59 4.64 -4.28 14.01
N ALA A 60 4.66 -2.97 14.26
CA ALA A 60 3.72 -2.32 15.19
C ALA A 60 2.24 -2.36 14.75
N GLN A 61 1.92 -2.99 13.62
CA GLN A 61 0.60 -3.06 12.99
C GLN A 61 0.20 -4.45 12.48
N ALA A 62 0.80 -5.52 13.02
CA ALA A 62 0.42 -6.89 12.65
C ALA A 62 -1.08 -7.14 12.83
N ASP A 63 -1.67 -6.65 13.92
CA ASP A 63 -3.13 -6.77 14.20
C ASP A 63 -4.00 -6.03 13.18
N ALA A 64 -3.44 -5.04 12.49
CA ALA A 64 -4.09 -4.26 11.44
C ALA A 64 -3.85 -4.84 10.03
N GLY A 65 -3.11 -5.95 9.93
CA GLY A 65 -2.76 -6.61 8.68
C GLY A 65 -1.50 -6.08 8.01
N PHE A 66 -0.67 -5.28 8.69
CA PHE A 66 0.61 -4.79 8.14
C PHE A 66 1.79 -5.49 8.79
N GLN A 67 2.75 -5.89 7.97
CA GLN A 67 3.96 -6.60 8.36
C GLN A 67 5.19 -5.77 8.03
N HIS A 68 6.27 -5.98 8.77
CA HIS A 68 7.55 -5.40 8.43
C HIS A 68 7.95 -5.76 6.99
N GLY A 69 8.36 -4.77 6.21
CA GLY A 69 8.77 -4.94 4.82
C GLY A 69 7.65 -4.88 3.79
N ASP A 70 6.39 -4.72 4.22
CA ASP A 70 5.26 -4.54 3.31
C ASP A 70 5.45 -3.32 2.41
N LEU A 71 5.08 -3.49 1.14
CA LEU A 71 5.05 -2.41 0.17
C LEU A 71 3.64 -1.83 0.11
N LEU A 72 3.52 -0.57 0.52
CA LEU A 72 2.30 0.22 0.46
C LEU A 72 2.27 0.99 -0.86
N VAL A 73 1.11 0.94 -1.52
CA VAL A 73 0.78 1.81 -2.65
C VAL A 73 -0.14 2.90 -2.14
N VAL A 74 0.35 4.14 -2.12
CA VAL A 74 -0.34 5.29 -1.54
C VAL A 74 -0.73 6.25 -2.65
N ASP A 75 -1.99 6.64 -2.71
CA ASP A 75 -2.49 7.61 -3.69
C ASP A 75 -2.92 8.91 -3.00
N ARG A 76 -2.30 10.02 -3.40
CA ARG A 76 -2.57 11.35 -2.85
C ARG A 76 -3.80 12.01 -3.46
N ALA A 77 -4.28 11.51 -4.59
CA ALA A 77 -5.43 12.09 -5.28
C ALA A 77 -6.73 11.32 -5.00
N LEU A 78 -6.71 10.31 -4.12
CA LEU A 78 -7.93 9.70 -3.59
C LEU A 78 -8.52 10.58 -2.49
N ALA A 79 -9.86 10.72 -2.51
CA ALA A 79 -10.59 11.37 -1.43
C ALA A 79 -10.67 10.39 -0.25
N PRO A 80 -10.11 10.75 0.93
CA PRO A 80 -10.04 9.85 2.08
C PRO A 80 -11.43 9.61 2.67
N GLN A 81 -11.78 8.33 2.91
CA GLN A 81 -13.07 7.92 3.47
C GLN A 81 -12.91 7.33 4.87
N ARG A 82 -14.03 7.30 5.61
CA ARG A 82 -14.06 6.69 6.94
C ARG A 82 -13.71 5.21 6.84
N GLY A 83 -12.76 4.78 7.65
CA GLY A 83 -12.29 3.40 7.72
C GLY A 83 -11.04 3.15 6.89
N ASP A 84 -10.67 4.06 5.99
CA ASP A 84 -9.49 3.95 5.15
C ASP A 84 -8.21 3.97 5.97
N TRP A 85 -7.22 3.24 5.47
CA TRP A 85 -5.85 3.42 5.90
C TRP A 85 -5.23 4.61 5.19
N VAL A 86 -4.64 5.49 5.98
CA VAL A 86 -4.04 6.72 5.49
C VAL A 86 -2.64 6.89 6.02
N VAL A 87 -1.79 7.48 5.19
CA VAL A 87 -0.51 8.00 5.62
C VAL A 87 -0.74 9.44 6.07
N ALA A 88 -0.29 9.74 7.28
CA ALA A 88 -0.30 11.08 7.85
C ALA A 88 1.10 11.48 8.30
N VAL A 89 1.41 12.76 8.20
CA VAL A 89 2.58 13.36 8.82
C VAL A 89 2.17 13.82 10.21
N ILE A 90 2.81 13.29 11.24
CA ILE A 90 2.60 13.64 12.65
C ILE A 90 3.98 13.98 13.21
N ASP A 91 4.15 15.21 13.71
CA ASP A 91 5.45 15.69 14.23
C ASP A 91 6.61 15.54 13.21
N GLY A 92 6.31 15.73 11.92
CA GLY A 92 7.26 15.56 10.83
C GLY A 92 7.54 14.11 10.40
N GLU A 93 6.97 13.12 11.09
CA GLU A 93 7.13 11.69 10.77
C GLU A 93 5.94 11.12 10.01
N LEU A 94 6.22 10.31 8.99
CA LEU A 94 5.20 9.57 8.26
C LEU A 94 4.70 8.37 9.07
N CYS A 95 3.43 8.43 9.44
CA CYS A 95 2.73 7.45 10.25
C CYS A 95 1.54 6.84 9.50
N LEU A 96 1.33 5.54 9.68
CA LEU A 96 0.14 4.86 9.22
C LEU A 96 -0.97 4.93 10.28
N ARG A 97 -2.15 5.39 9.87
CA ARG A 97 -3.31 5.60 10.73
C ARG A 97 -4.59 5.18 10.03
N ARG A 98 -5.59 4.78 10.81
CA ARG A 98 -6.94 4.54 10.29
C ARG A 98 -7.76 5.81 10.42
N LEU A 99 -8.39 6.24 9.34
CA LEU A 99 -9.24 7.42 9.37
C LEU A 99 -10.59 7.06 9.99
N ASP A 100 -11.04 7.83 10.97
CA ASP A 100 -12.38 7.75 11.53
C ASP A 100 -13.06 9.13 11.48
N GLY A 101 -14.38 9.12 11.65
CA GLY A 101 -15.20 10.33 11.59
C GLY A 101 -15.81 10.62 10.21
N ARG A 102 -16.52 11.75 10.12
CA ARG A 102 -17.25 12.19 8.92
C ARG A 102 -17.16 13.72 8.76
N HIS A 103 -17.11 14.18 7.51
CA HIS A 103 -17.08 15.60 7.14
C HIS A 103 -15.96 16.38 7.85
N GLN A 104 -16.34 17.37 8.66
CA GLN A 104 -15.41 18.29 9.34
C GLN A 104 -14.80 17.71 10.62
N ARG A 105 -15.30 16.59 11.13
CA ARG A 105 -14.76 15.95 12.32
C ARG A 105 -14.13 14.63 11.92
N ARG A 106 -12.83 14.67 11.68
CA ARG A 106 -12.00 13.52 11.31
C ARG A 106 -10.95 13.27 12.39
N TRP A 107 -10.67 12.00 12.63
CA TRP A 107 -9.67 11.57 13.58
C TRP A 107 -8.76 10.53 12.96
N LEU A 108 -7.50 10.58 13.32
CA LEU A 108 -6.54 9.53 13.06
C LEU A 108 -6.52 8.59 14.25
N CYS A 109 -7.03 7.39 14.03
CA CYS A 109 -6.96 6.30 14.97
C CYS A 109 -5.61 5.61 14.83
N PRO A 110 -4.84 5.47 15.93
CA PRO A 110 -3.68 4.61 15.93
C PRO A 110 -4.10 3.15 15.73
N PRO A 111 -3.20 2.32 15.20
CA PRO A 111 -3.44 0.88 15.05
C PRO A 111 -3.61 0.17 16.39
N THR A 112 -2.89 0.64 17.40
CA THR A 112 -2.88 0.05 18.73
C THR A 112 -4.03 0.65 19.54
N PRO A 113 -4.93 -0.17 20.11
CA PRO A 113 -6.16 0.30 20.74
C PRO A 113 -5.95 1.19 21.97
N HIS A 114 -4.77 1.13 22.60
CA HIS A 114 -4.46 1.88 23.82
C HIS A 114 -3.96 3.32 23.57
N ARG A 115 -3.72 3.71 22.31
CA ARG A 115 -3.18 5.03 21.99
C ARG A 115 -4.31 6.01 21.65
N ALA A 116 -4.16 7.27 22.07
CA ALA A 116 -5.17 8.29 21.86
C ALA A 116 -5.38 8.59 20.36
N ARG A 117 -6.63 8.87 19.99
CA ARG A 117 -6.99 9.34 18.64
C ARG A 117 -6.53 10.79 18.49
N LEU A 118 -6.00 11.14 17.32
CA LEU A 118 -5.57 12.50 17.03
C LEU A 118 -6.60 13.21 16.13
N PRO A 119 -7.09 14.39 16.49
CA PRO A 119 -7.99 15.14 15.62
C PRO A 119 -7.26 15.67 14.38
N LEU A 120 -7.97 15.70 13.25
CA LEU A 120 -7.56 16.38 12.01
C LEU A 120 -8.31 17.71 11.91
N ASP A 121 -8.12 18.57 12.90
CA ASP A 121 -8.73 19.90 13.03
C ASP A 121 -7.85 21.03 12.47
N GLY A 122 -6.60 20.73 12.10
CA GLY A 122 -5.64 21.70 11.57
C GLY A 122 -4.89 22.49 12.65
N GLU A 123 -5.29 22.38 13.91
CA GLU A 123 -4.56 22.96 15.06
C GLU A 123 -3.46 22.02 15.55
N SER A 124 -3.68 20.72 15.43
CA SER A 124 -2.65 19.71 15.68
C SER A 124 -1.61 19.69 14.55
N ASP A 125 -0.33 19.40 14.86
CA ASP A 125 0.73 19.21 13.85
C ASP A 125 0.63 17.84 13.14
N CYS A 126 -0.59 17.55 12.68
CA CYS A 126 -1.02 16.31 12.09
C CYS A 126 -1.69 16.61 10.76
N ARG A 127 -1.10 16.12 9.67
CA ARG A 127 -1.57 16.38 8.31
C ARG A 127 -1.76 15.08 7.56
N LEU A 128 -2.89 14.97 6.87
CA LEU A 128 -3.12 13.86 5.95
C LEU A 128 -2.18 13.98 4.75
N TRP A 129 -1.48 12.91 4.42
CA TRP A 129 -0.54 12.89 3.30
C TRP A 129 -1.12 12.17 2.06
N GLY A 130 -1.78 11.02 2.26
CA GLY A 130 -2.39 10.24 1.19
C GLY A 130 -3.13 9.01 1.71
N VAL A 131 -3.90 8.36 0.82
CA VAL A 131 -4.69 7.16 1.13
C VAL A 131 -3.94 5.91 0.69
N VAL A 132 -3.87 4.91 1.56
CA VAL A 132 -3.29 3.59 1.21
C VAL A 132 -4.30 2.84 0.36
N HIS A 133 -3.95 2.59 -0.89
CA HIS A 133 -4.80 1.91 -1.87
C HIS A 133 -4.55 0.40 -1.89
N TYR A 134 -3.28 -0.01 -1.81
CA TYR A 134 -2.89 -1.42 -1.80
C TYR A 134 -1.78 -1.71 -0.80
N VAL A 135 -1.78 -2.93 -0.28
CA VAL A 135 -0.71 -3.52 0.54
C VAL A 135 -0.23 -4.78 -0.15
N ILE A 136 1.08 -4.88 -0.36
CA ILE A 136 1.71 -6.03 -1.02
C ILE A 136 2.61 -6.72 -0.01
N HIS A 137 2.20 -7.93 0.38
CA HIS A 137 2.90 -8.78 1.33
C HIS A 137 3.87 -9.72 0.62
N GLY A 138 5.15 -9.68 0.99
CA GLY A 138 6.14 -10.63 0.52
C GLY A 138 6.13 -11.90 1.37
N CYS A 139 5.67 -13.03 0.84
CA CYS A 139 5.64 -14.29 1.60
C CYS A 139 7.03 -14.95 1.78
N ARG A 140 8.07 -14.46 1.09
CA ARG A 140 9.45 -14.96 1.24
C ARG A 140 10.25 -13.94 2.05
N GLN A 141 10.80 -14.38 3.18
CA GLN A 141 11.77 -13.59 3.93
C GLN A 141 13.04 -13.43 3.10
N ALA A 142 13.46 -12.19 2.85
CA ALA A 142 14.77 -11.93 2.26
C ALA A 142 15.85 -12.36 3.28
N PRO A 143 16.94 -13.02 2.86
CA PRO A 143 18.06 -13.26 3.74
C PRO A 143 18.56 -11.90 4.28
N PRO A 144 19.02 -11.83 5.55
CA PRO A 144 19.50 -10.59 6.14
C PRO A 144 20.63 -10.02 5.27
N LEU A 145 20.54 -8.74 4.91
CA LEU A 145 21.48 -8.04 4.02
C LEU A 145 22.85 -7.73 4.66
N ASN A 146 23.30 -8.57 5.59
CA ASN A 146 24.61 -8.44 6.24
C ASN A 146 25.39 -9.75 6.06
N ALA A 147 26.25 -9.78 5.04
CA ALA A 147 27.40 -10.66 4.90
C ALA A 147 28.61 -9.81 4.51
#